data_AF-A0AAD7ALB1-F1
#
_entry.id   AF-A0AAD7ALB1-F1
#
_cell.length_a   1.000
_cell.length_b   1.000
_cell.length_c   1.000
_cell.angle_alpha   90.00
_cell.angle_beta   90.00
_cell.angle_gamma   90.00
#
_symmetry.space_group_name_H-M   'P 1'
#
loop_
_entity.id
_entity.type
_entity.pdbx_description
1 polymer ?
#
loop_
_entity_poly.entity_id
_entity_poly.type
_entity_poly.pdbx_seq_one_letter_code
_entity_poly.pdbx_strand_id
1 'polypeptide(L)'
;MSLVFSAGMFLCIAINLPLVLGQKVTGQRMEKYYVLGTSFVSLMSTVIPWASGILGWDVANQSCWYRNSDPETMFRWLLGTQTFWIILASIGEVVAFFTIVGYLIAYEFESRYYRPNTQLSSNSSASSPHPGSTILKFRNIVLRIGLYPLVSVLLNILGASLDLHQSKHPEQTDLVLLIPSKSFIRALCELRNPVSAHSNHPNGVQWTDPCLTTVVEFASDHEIVGHVRTDDLHQEGETGPSQREMKDIACQI
;
A
#
# COMPACT_ATOMS: atom_id res chain seq x y z
N MET A 1 8.49 -1.76 -10.55
CA MET A 1 9.10 -0.46 -10.13
C MET A 1 8.15 0.41 -9.31
N SER A 2 6.92 0.67 -9.79
CA SER A 2 5.92 1.52 -9.12
C SER A 2 5.58 1.08 -7.69
N LEU A 3 5.52 -0.24 -7.45
CA LEU A 3 5.07 -0.79 -6.17
C LEU A 3 6.07 -0.54 -5.01
N VAL A 4 7.37 -0.74 -5.25
CA VAL A 4 8.43 -0.44 -4.26
C VAL A 4 8.51 1.06 -3.98
N PHE A 5 8.34 1.88 -5.01
CA PHE A 5 8.33 3.34 -4.84
C PHE A 5 7.12 3.79 -4.00
N SER A 6 5.92 3.30 -4.32
CA SER A 6 4.70 3.60 -3.56
C SER A 6 4.78 3.14 -2.11
N ALA A 7 5.20 1.89 -1.86
CA ALA A 7 5.41 1.36 -0.51
C ALA A 7 6.44 2.18 0.28
N GLY A 8 7.54 2.58 -0.37
CA GLY A 8 8.54 3.46 0.23
C GLY A 8 7.97 4.83 0.61
N MET A 9 7.12 5.42 -0.22
CA MET A 9 6.46 6.70 0.08
C MET A 9 5.48 6.57 1.25
N PHE A 10 4.71 5.48 1.33
CA PHE A 10 3.83 5.23 2.47
C PHE A 10 4.62 5.06 3.77
N LEU A 11 5.73 4.33 3.74
CA LEU A 11 6.65 4.25 4.88
C LEU A 11 7.14 5.64 5.32
N CYS A 12 7.53 6.50 4.37
CA CYS A 12 8.02 7.85 4.67
C CYS A 12 6.93 8.71 5.33
N ILE A 13 5.69 8.63 4.84
CA ILE A 13 4.53 9.30 5.44
C ILE A 13 4.29 8.75 6.86
N ALA A 14 4.37 7.43 7.04
CA ALA A 14 4.17 6.76 8.31
C ALA A 14 5.23 7.17 9.35
N ILE A 15 6.51 7.31 8.95
CA ILE A 15 7.61 7.75 9.82
C ILE A 15 7.53 9.24 10.15
N ASN A 16 7.01 10.07 9.25
CA ASN A 16 6.93 11.51 9.48
C ASN A 16 6.04 11.87 10.68
N LEU A 17 4.96 11.12 10.91
CA LEU A 17 4.01 11.36 12.01
C LEU A 17 4.62 11.15 13.42
N PRO A 18 5.27 10.02 13.75
CA PRO A 18 5.94 9.87 15.04
C PRO A 18 7.12 10.83 15.19
N LEU A 19 7.82 11.20 14.11
CA LEU A 19 8.93 12.15 14.16
C LEU A 19 8.47 13.55 14.58
N VAL A 20 7.36 14.03 14.00
CA VAL A 20 6.81 15.35 14.33
C VAL A 20 6.21 15.38 15.75
N LEU A 21 5.59 14.28 16.18
CA LEU A 21 5.00 14.16 17.52
C LEU A 21 6.06 14.03 18.62
N GLY A 22 7.07 13.19 18.41
CA GLY A 22 8.07 12.86 19.42
C GLY A 22 9.20 13.88 19.53
N GLN A 23 9.76 14.31 18.40
CA GLN A 23 11.01 15.08 18.37
C GLN A 23 10.84 16.55 17.95
N LYS A 24 9.61 16.97 17.59
CA LYS A 24 9.30 18.33 17.07
C LYS A 24 10.22 18.75 15.91
N VAL A 25 10.69 17.78 15.12
CA VAL A 25 11.56 18.05 13.96
C VAL A 25 10.73 18.65 12.83
N THR A 26 11.29 19.63 12.12
CA THR A 26 10.65 20.24 10.96
C THR A 26 10.57 19.24 9.80
N GLY A 27 9.37 18.68 9.55
CA GLY A 27 9.16 17.65 8.51
C GLY A 27 9.62 18.05 7.10
N GLN A 28 9.55 19.34 6.75
CA GLN A 28 9.96 19.86 5.44
C GLN A 28 11.43 19.58 5.09
N ARG A 29 12.32 19.53 6.10
CA ARG A 29 13.74 19.23 5.85
C ARG A 29 13.97 17.74 5.59
N MET A 30 13.14 16.89 6.18
CA MET A 30 13.22 15.43 6.04
C MET A 30 12.60 14.92 4.74
N GLU A 31 11.62 15.65 4.19
CA GLU A 31 10.95 15.32 2.92
C GLU A 31 11.93 15.06 1.77
N LYS A 32 12.97 15.90 1.64
CA LYS A 32 13.99 15.74 0.59
C LYS A 32 14.73 14.41 0.70
N TYR A 33 15.02 13.97 1.92
CA TYR A 33 15.71 12.69 2.15
C TYR A 33 14.81 11.49 1.89
N TYR A 34 13.51 11.61 2.18
CA TYR A 34 12.54 10.57 1.87
C TYR A 34 12.44 10.33 0.36
N VAL A 35 12.24 11.40 -0.42
CA VAL A 35 12.15 11.29 -1.88
C VAL A 35 13.46 10.77 -2.48
N LEU A 36 14.61 11.26 -2.00
CA LEU A 36 15.90 10.79 -2.49
C LEU A 36 16.13 9.31 -2.17
N GLY A 37 15.81 8.88 -0.94
CA GLY A 37 15.96 7.50 -0.49
C GLY A 37 15.05 6.53 -1.25
N THR A 38 13.76 6.85 -1.39
CA THR A 38 12.81 5.99 -2.12
C THR A 38 13.12 5.92 -3.60
N SER A 39 13.55 7.04 -4.21
CA SER A 39 13.99 7.06 -5.61
C SER A 39 15.24 6.20 -5.78
N PHE A 40 16.22 6.30 -4.89
CA PHE A 40 17.43 5.48 -4.94
C PHE A 40 17.13 3.99 -4.81
N VAL A 41 16.30 3.59 -3.84
CA VAL A 41 15.89 2.18 -3.68
C VAL A 41 15.14 1.69 -4.91
N SER A 42 14.23 2.50 -5.46
CA SER A 42 13.48 2.14 -6.68
C SER A 42 14.39 1.94 -7.88
N LEU A 43 15.41 2.79 -8.05
CA LEU A 43 16.41 2.65 -9.10
C LEU A 43 17.26 1.39 -8.89
N MET A 44 17.74 1.14 -7.67
CA MET A 44 18.52 -0.06 -7.36
C MET A 44 17.73 -1.34 -7.65
N SER A 45 16.45 -1.40 -7.28
CA SER A 45 15.57 -2.53 -7.57
C SER A 45 15.38 -2.79 -9.07
N THR A 46 15.50 -1.76 -9.92
CA THR A 46 15.40 -1.91 -11.39
C THR A 46 16.75 -2.23 -12.04
N VAL A 47 17.81 -1.55 -11.60
CA VAL A 47 19.15 -1.69 -12.18
C VAL A 47 19.74 -3.07 -11.90
N ILE A 48 19.42 -3.69 -10.76
CA ILE A 48 19.96 -5.01 -10.40
C ILE A 48 19.48 -6.13 -11.37
N PRO A 49 18.16 -6.33 -11.62
CA PRO A 49 17.67 -7.26 -12.65
C PRO A 49 18.17 -6.96 -14.06
N TRP A 50 18.34 -5.66 -14.36
CA TRP A 50 18.83 -5.22 -15.66
C TRP A 50 20.30 -5.62 -15.86
N ALA A 51 21.16 -5.30 -14.89
CA ALA A 51 22.59 -5.62 -14.94
C ALA A 51 22.88 -7.12 -14.90
N SER A 52 21.95 -7.93 -14.38
CA SER A 52 22.08 -9.40 -14.39
C SER A 52 21.67 -10.03 -15.72
N GLY A 53 21.09 -9.28 -16.66
CA GLY A 53 20.71 -9.77 -17.99
C GLY A 53 19.59 -10.82 -17.96
N ILE A 54 18.79 -10.86 -16.90
CA ILE A 54 17.74 -11.88 -16.70
C ILE A 54 16.40 -11.43 -17.34
N LEU A 55 16.30 -10.16 -17.73
CA LEU A 55 15.12 -9.64 -18.43
C LEU A 55 15.11 -10.10 -19.89
N GLY A 56 13.95 -10.57 -20.36
CA GLY A 56 13.73 -10.92 -21.76
C GLY A 56 12.26 -10.81 -22.16
N TRP A 57 11.98 -10.92 -23.45
CA TRP A 57 10.63 -10.79 -23.97
C TRP A 57 9.78 -12.03 -23.68
N ASP A 58 8.65 -11.86 -22.99
CA ASP A 58 7.64 -12.91 -22.80
C ASP A 58 6.56 -12.82 -23.87
N VAL A 59 6.39 -13.89 -24.64
CA VAL A 59 5.40 -13.97 -25.73
C VAL A 59 3.98 -14.11 -25.18
N ALA A 60 3.81 -14.72 -24.01
CA ALA A 60 2.48 -14.92 -23.41
C ALA A 60 1.88 -13.58 -22.98
N ASN A 61 2.67 -12.76 -22.28
CA ASN A 61 2.19 -11.48 -21.74
C ASN A 61 2.52 -10.27 -22.63
N GLN A 62 3.16 -10.47 -23.80
CA GLN A 62 3.60 -9.40 -24.71
C GLN A 62 4.32 -8.26 -23.98
N SER A 63 5.13 -8.61 -22.98
CA SER A 63 5.83 -7.66 -22.11
C SER A 63 7.21 -8.20 -21.74
N CYS A 64 8.08 -7.28 -21.30
CA CYS A 64 9.41 -7.64 -20.80
C CYS A 64 9.28 -8.23 -19.40
N TRP A 65 9.67 -9.49 -19.26
CA TRP A 65 9.60 -10.21 -17.99
C TRP A 65 10.88 -10.99 -17.71
N TYR A 66 10.97 -11.62 -16.54
CA TYR A 66 12.09 -12.48 -16.21
C TYR A 66 12.14 -13.70 -17.15
N ARG A 67 13.19 -13.76 -17.97
CA ARG A 67 13.48 -14.86 -18.90
C ARG A 67 14.50 -15.77 -18.25
N ASN A 68 14.05 -16.73 -17.46
CA ASN A 68 14.94 -17.68 -16.84
C ASN A 68 14.42 -19.11 -16.99
N SER A 69 15.31 -20.00 -17.40
CA SER A 69 15.01 -21.43 -17.55
C SER A 69 14.85 -22.12 -16.19
N ASP A 70 15.48 -21.55 -15.15
CA ASP A 70 15.48 -22.13 -13.81
C ASP A 70 14.50 -21.37 -12.89
N PRO A 71 13.42 -22.02 -12.43
CA PRO A 71 12.42 -21.37 -11.57
C PRO A 71 12.99 -20.96 -10.20
N GLU A 72 14.00 -21.68 -9.71
CA GLU A 72 14.60 -21.40 -8.41
C GLU A 72 15.38 -20.07 -8.39
N THR A 73 16.15 -19.79 -9.44
CA THR A 73 16.93 -18.56 -9.52
C THR A 73 16.01 -17.37 -9.77
N MET A 74 14.98 -17.52 -10.62
CA MET A 74 13.93 -16.50 -10.80
C MET A 74 13.28 -16.13 -9.46
N PHE A 75 12.90 -17.13 -8.67
CA PHE A 75 12.28 -16.91 -7.36
C PHE A 75 13.19 -16.13 -6.41
N ARG A 76 14.48 -16.47 -6.34
CA ARG A 76 15.45 -15.74 -5.50
C ARG A 76 15.59 -14.28 -5.94
N TRP A 77 15.60 -14.01 -7.24
CA TRP A 77 15.67 -12.65 -7.77
C TRP A 77 14.41 -11.84 -7.46
N LEU A 78 13.23 -12.42 -7.68
CA LEU A 78 11.95 -11.81 -7.36
C LEU A 78 11.85 -11.45 -5.87
N LEU A 79 12.27 -12.38 -5.01
CA LEU A 79 12.28 -12.19 -3.56
C LEU A 79 13.26 -11.09 -3.14
N GLY A 80 14.43 -11.01 -3.78
CA GLY A 80 15.50 -10.07 -3.43
C GLY A 80 15.26 -8.63 -3.89
N THR A 81 14.64 -8.41 -5.04
CA THR A 81 14.57 -7.08 -5.67
C THR A 81 13.28 -6.34 -5.38
N GLN A 82 12.18 -7.06 -5.11
CA GLN A 82 10.86 -6.48 -4.87
C GLN A 82 10.30 -6.87 -3.51
N THR A 83 10.17 -8.17 -3.23
CA THR A 83 9.52 -8.65 -2.00
C THR A 83 10.26 -8.23 -0.73
N PHE A 84 11.60 -8.31 -0.75
CA PHE A 84 12.43 -7.90 0.39
C PHE A 84 12.18 -6.45 0.81
N TRP A 85 12.16 -5.52 -0.13
CA TRP A 85 11.95 -4.10 0.16
C TRP A 85 10.53 -3.79 0.63
N ILE A 86 9.53 -4.49 0.08
CA ILE A 86 8.14 -4.38 0.51
C ILE A 86 7.98 -4.88 1.95
N ILE A 87 8.60 -6.01 2.29
CA ILE A 87 8.60 -6.55 3.66
C ILE A 87 9.28 -5.55 4.61
N LEU A 88 10.44 -5.01 4.21
CA LEU A 88 11.16 -4.04 5.02
C LEU A 88 10.33 -2.78 5.25
N ALA A 89 9.65 -2.27 4.22
CA ALA A 89 8.74 -1.13 4.33
C ALA A 89 7.56 -1.43 5.25
N SER A 90 6.95 -2.61 5.11
CA SER A 90 5.85 -3.06 5.97
C SER A 90 6.28 -3.15 7.45
N ILE A 91 7.45 -3.71 7.75
CA ILE A 91 7.99 -3.74 9.11
C ILE A 91 8.16 -2.31 9.65
N GLY A 92 8.67 -1.40 8.83
CA GLY A 92 8.82 0.01 9.21
C GLY A 92 7.48 0.69 9.49
N GLU A 93 6.44 0.43 8.69
CA GLU A 93 5.08 0.92 8.91
C GLU A 93 4.50 0.40 10.23
N VAL A 94 4.71 -0.88 10.54
CA VAL A 94 4.29 -1.51 11.79
C VAL A 94 4.98 -0.87 13.00
N VAL A 95 6.30 -0.65 12.92
CA VAL A 95 7.07 0.01 14.00
C VAL A 95 6.59 1.47 14.19
N ALA A 96 6.36 2.20 13.10
CA ALA A 96 5.84 3.57 13.16
C ALA A 96 4.45 3.60 13.81
N PHE A 97 3.56 2.67 13.45
CA PHE A 97 2.24 2.52 14.05
C PHE A 97 2.31 2.27 15.56
N PHE A 98 3.11 1.29 16.01
CA PHE A 98 3.28 1.02 17.44
C PHE A 98 3.87 2.21 18.19
N THR A 99 4.78 2.95 17.57
CA THR A 99 5.35 4.18 18.12
C THR A 99 4.28 5.23 18.35
N ILE A 100 3.43 5.52 17.36
CA ILE A 100 2.32 6.47 17.48
C ILE A 100 1.34 6.06 18.59
N VAL A 101 0.95 4.78 18.62
CA VAL A 101 0.04 4.26 19.65
C VAL A 101 0.67 4.39 21.04
N GLY A 102 1.95 4.05 21.19
CA GLY A 102 2.70 4.22 22.43
C GLY A 102 2.73 5.67 22.91
N TYR A 103 3.00 6.62 22.01
CA TYR A 103 2.96 8.05 22.32
C TYR A 103 1.57 8.53 22.76
N LEU A 104 0.51 8.09 22.07
CA LEU A 104 -0.86 8.45 22.45
C LEU A 104 -1.26 7.89 23.82
N ILE A 105 -0.88 6.64 24.11
CA ILE A 105 -1.15 6.02 25.41
C ILE A 105 -0.40 6.75 26.52
N ALA A 106 0.89 7.05 26.32
CA ALA A 106 1.70 7.79 27.29
C ALA A 106 1.12 9.18 27.56
N TYR A 107 0.71 9.89 26.50
CA TYR A 107 0.07 11.20 26.60
C TYR A 107 -1.26 11.15 27.38
N GLU A 108 -2.09 10.13 27.15
CA GLU A 108 -3.33 9.92 27.89
C GLU A 108 -3.06 9.68 29.39
N PHE A 109 -2.06 8.87 29.73
CA PHE A 109 -1.67 8.65 31.13
C PHE A 109 -1.22 9.93 31.82
N GLU A 110 -0.36 10.72 31.17
CA GLU A 110 0.12 11.99 31.73
C GLU A 110 -1.04 12.99 31.88
N SER A 111 -1.91 13.10 30.88
CA SER A 111 -3.07 14.00 30.93
C SER A 111 -4.07 13.66 32.04
N ARG A 112 -4.21 12.36 32.38
CA ARG A 112 -5.04 11.90 33.50
C ARG A 112 -4.44 12.24 34.85
N TYR A 113 -3.11 12.22 34.96
CA TYR A 113 -2.40 12.57 36.19
C TYR A 113 -2.54 14.05 36.53
N TYR A 114 -2.44 14.94 35.52
CA TYR A 114 -2.57 16.39 35.70
C TYR A 114 -4.01 16.92 35.77
N ARG A 115 -5.02 16.04 35.80
CA ARG A 115 -6.42 16.45 35.99
C ARG A 115 -6.78 16.25 37.47
N PRO A 116 -6.42 17.19 38.38
CA PRO A 116 -6.84 17.08 39.77
C PRO A 116 -8.36 17.02 39.77
N ASN A 117 -8.87 16.13 40.61
CA ASN A 117 -10.28 15.86 40.81
C ASN A 117 -11.00 17.12 41.35
N THR A 118 -11.25 18.14 40.53
CA THR A 118 -12.21 19.21 40.82
C THR A 118 -13.62 18.65 40.66
N GLN A 119 -13.95 17.66 41.49
CA GLN A 119 -15.30 17.39 41.93
C GLN A 119 -15.39 17.89 43.37
N LEU A 120 -15.51 19.21 43.53
CA LEU A 120 -16.05 19.76 44.77
C LEU A 120 -16.75 21.08 44.47
N SER A 121 -18.08 21.07 44.65
CA SER A 121 -19.01 22.22 44.61
C SER A 121 -19.20 22.87 43.24
N SER A 122 -20.38 23.30 42.77
CA SER A 122 -21.67 23.57 43.39
C SER A 122 -22.69 23.85 42.28
N ASN A 123 -23.97 23.65 42.55
CA ASN A 123 -25.12 24.18 41.82
C ASN A 123 -24.84 25.48 41.05
N SER A 124 -24.71 25.46 39.73
CA SER A 124 -24.99 26.61 38.88
C SER A 124 -25.27 26.15 37.45
N SER A 125 -26.48 26.42 36.99
CA SER A 125 -26.91 26.39 35.60
C SER A 125 -26.05 27.33 34.75
N ALA A 126 -25.02 26.80 34.10
CA ALA A 126 -24.32 27.46 33.00
C ALA A 126 -23.80 26.39 32.05
N SER A 127 -24.31 26.40 30.82
CA SER A 127 -23.88 25.59 29.69
C SER A 127 -22.44 25.95 29.31
N SER A 128 -21.46 25.41 30.03
CA SER A 128 -20.04 25.59 29.72
C SER A 128 -19.54 24.46 28.80
N PRO A 129 -18.81 24.76 27.71
CA PRO A 129 -18.38 23.77 26.73
C PRO A 129 -17.45 22.73 27.36
N HIS A 130 -17.85 21.46 27.34
CA HIS A 130 -17.06 20.35 27.86
C HIS A 130 -15.69 20.22 27.13
N PRO A 131 -14.56 20.44 27.82
CA PRO A 131 -13.22 20.29 27.23
C PRO A 131 -12.83 18.82 26.94
N GLY A 132 -13.65 17.86 27.36
CA GLY A 132 -13.44 16.43 27.07
C GLY A 132 -13.72 16.03 25.61
N SER A 133 -14.50 16.82 24.85
CA SER A 133 -14.86 16.41 23.48
C SER A 133 -13.75 16.62 22.45
N THR A 134 -12.83 17.56 22.69
CA THR A 134 -11.80 17.94 21.71
C THR A 134 -10.66 16.91 21.63
N ILE A 135 -10.30 16.29 22.75
CA ILE A 135 -9.25 15.25 22.82
C ILE A 135 -9.71 13.98 22.09
N LEU A 136 -10.95 13.55 22.31
CA LEU A 136 -11.52 12.36 21.64
C LEU A 136 -11.65 12.55 20.12
N LYS A 137 -11.94 13.78 19.66
CA LYS A 137 -11.95 14.14 18.23
C LYS A 137 -10.56 14.03 17.61
N PHE A 138 -9.53 14.54 18.29
CA PHE A 138 -8.14 14.41 17.83
C PHE A 138 -7.70 12.95 17.76
N ARG A 139 -8.09 12.12 18.72
CA ARG A 139 -7.73 10.70 18.74
C ARG A 139 -8.29 9.93 17.55
N ASN A 140 -9.52 10.23 17.14
CA ASN A 140 -10.14 9.60 15.95
C ASN A 140 -9.42 10.04 14.65
N ILE A 141 -9.03 11.31 14.56
CA ILE A 141 -8.26 11.81 13.40
C ILE A 141 -6.89 11.14 13.32
N VAL A 142 -6.15 11.08 14.44
CA VAL A 142 -4.82 10.46 14.47
C VAL A 142 -4.90 8.95 14.23
N LEU A 143 -5.93 8.26 14.76
CA LEU A 143 -6.16 6.83 14.47
C LEU A 143 -6.47 6.58 13.00
N ARG A 144 -7.28 7.43 12.36
CA ARG A 144 -7.53 7.33 10.92
C ARG A 144 -6.24 7.49 10.14
N ILE A 145 -5.41 8.47 10.49
CA ILE A 145 -4.10 8.70 9.85
C ILE A 145 -3.17 7.49 10.07
N GLY A 146 -3.16 6.92 11.27
CA GLY A 146 -2.37 5.72 11.61
C GLY A 146 -2.92 4.41 11.04
N LEU A 147 -4.17 4.39 10.58
CA LEU A 147 -4.79 3.21 9.96
C LEU A 147 -4.36 3.02 8.50
N TYR A 148 -4.02 4.11 7.79
CA TYR A 148 -3.59 4.02 6.38
C TYR A 148 -2.36 3.14 6.18
N PRO A 149 -1.27 3.26 6.98
CA PRO A 149 -0.14 2.35 6.91
C PRO A 149 -0.52 0.89 7.15
N LEU A 150 -1.47 0.60 8.05
CA LEU A 150 -1.91 -0.78 8.31
C LEU A 150 -2.65 -1.38 7.10
N VAL A 151 -3.49 -0.58 6.45
CA VAL A 151 -4.15 -0.96 5.19
C VAL A 151 -3.13 -1.19 4.07
N SER A 152 -2.12 -0.32 3.97
CA SER A 152 -0.99 -0.47 3.04
C SER A 152 -0.24 -1.79 3.26
N VAL A 153 0.13 -2.10 4.52
CA VAL A 153 0.75 -3.39 4.90
C VAL A 153 -0.08 -4.58 4.42
N LEU A 154 -1.39 -4.57 4.67
CA LEU A 154 -2.28 -5.66 4.28
C LEU A 154 -2.32 -5.83 2.76
N LEU A 155 -2.44 -4.73 2.01
CA LEU A 155 -2.42 -4.76 0.54
C LEU A 155 -1.09 -5.30 0.00
N ASN A 156 0.03 -4.86 0.57
CA ASN A 156 1.36 -5.29 0.18
C ASN A 156 1.59 -6.78 0.46
N ILE A 157 1.13 -7.30 1.61
CA ILE A 157 1.21 -8.72 1.95
C ILE A 157 0.31 -9.55 1.03
N LEU A 158 -0.91 -9.08 0.75
CA LEU A 158 -1.83 -9.75 -0.17
C LEU A 158 -1.26 -9.81 -1.58
N GLY A 159 -0.71 -8.71 -2.08
CA GLY A 159 -0.04 -8.64 -3.39
C GLY A 159 1.12 -9.63 -3.47
N ALA A 160 2.00 -9.65 -2.46
CA ALA A 160 3.12 -10.59 -2.42
C ALA A 160 2.66 -12.05 -2.33
N SER A 161 1.58 -12.32 -1.60
CA SER A 161 1.00 -13.66 -1.47
C SER A 161 0.39 -14.14 -2.79
N LEU A 162 -0.27 -13.24 -3.53
CA LEU A 162 -0.80 -13.52 -4.86
C LEU A 162 0.33 -13.83 -5.84
N ASP A 163 1.37 -12.98 -5.89
CA ASP A 163 2.53 -13.16 -6.75
C ASP A 163 3.24 -14.51 -6.49
N LEU A 164 3.40 -14.86 -5.20
CA LEU A 164 3.94 -16.16 -4.79
C LEU A 164 3.05 -17.33 -5.21
N HIS A 165 1.73 -17.16 -5.15
CA HIS A 165 0.77 -18.19 -5.56
C HIS A 165 0.81 -18.39 -7.08
N GLN A 166 0.85 -17.31 -7.86
CA GLN A 166 0.98 -17.36 -9.32
C GLN A 166 2.26 -18.06 -9.75
N SER A 167 3.36 -17.83 -9.02
CA SER A 167 4.64 -18.53 -9.24
C SER A 167 4.54 -20.06 -9.08
N LYS A 168 3.62 -20.59 -8.27
CA LYS A 168 3.51 -22.04 -7.99
C LYS A 168 2.52 -22.78 -8.87
N HIS A 169 1.44 -22.13 -9.31
CA HIS A 169 0.36 -22.78 -10.06
C HIS A 169 -0.13 -21.88 -11.21
N PRO A 170 0.57 -21.87 -12.37
CA PRO A 170 0.19 -21.03 -13.50
C PRO A 170 -1.12 -21.45 -14.18
N GLU A 171 -1.65 -22.64 -13.89
CA GLU A 171 -2.82 -23.22 -14.59
C GLU A 171 -4.18 -22.94 -13.92
N GLN A 172 -4.21 -22.35 -12.71
CA GLN A 172 -5.46 -22.21 -11.91
C GLN A 172 -5.80 -20.76 -11.51
N THR A 173 -5.20 -19.78 -12.16
CA THR A 173 -5.07 -18.41 -11.66
C THR A 173 -6.29 -17.51 -11.80
N ASP A 174 -7.29 -17.88 -12.61
CA ASP A 174 -8.41 -16.97 -12.91
C ASP A 174 -9.42 -16.81 -11.76
N LEU A 175 -9.51 -17.78 -10.85
CA LEU A 175 -10.52 -17.77 -9.78
C LEU A 175 -10.06 -17.07 -8.49
N VAL A 176 -8.75 -17.03 -8.23
CA VAL A 176 -8.19 -16.52 -6.96
C VAL A 176 -8.10 -14.99 -6.94
N LEU A 177 -8.02 -14.35 -8.11
CA LEU A 177 -7.94 -12.89 -8.24
C LEU A 177 -9.22 -12.16 -7.77
N LEU A 178 -10.38 -12.83 -7.79
CA LEU A 178 -11.70 -12.24 -7.53
C LEU A 178 -12.12 -12.24 -6.04
N ILE A 179 -11.48 -13.05 -5.20
CA ILE A 179 -11.93 -13.30 -3.82
C ILE A 179 -11.40 -12.26 -2.82
N PRO A 180 -10.15 -11.76 -2.90
CA PRO A 180 -9.66 -10.74 -1.99
C PRO A 180 -10.38 -9.40 -2.16
N SER A 181 -10.76 -9.03 -3.39
CA SER A 181 -11.23 -7.68 -3.68
C SER A 181 -12.56 -7.34 -2.97
N LYS A 182 -13.58 -8.20 -3.03
CA LYS A 182 -14.91 -7.84 -2.51
C LYS A 182 -14.97 -7.73 -0.98
N SER A 183 -14.40 -8.70 -0.27
CA SER A 183 -14.40 -8.70 1.21
C SER A 183 -13.52 -7.60 1.77
N PHE A 184 -12.38 -7.34 1.12
CA PHE A 184 -11.45 -6.30 1.53
C PHE A 184 -11.97 -4.89 1.22
N ILE A 185 -12.54 -4.66 0.04
CA ILE A 185 -13.20 -3.38 -0.30
C ILE A 185 -14.32 -3.09 0.70
N ARG A 186 -15.11 -4.10 1.09
CA ARG A 186 -16.15 -3.96 2.10
C ARG A 186 -15.56 -3.56 3.46
N ALA A 187 -14.49 -4.20 3.91
CA ALA A 187 -13.82 -3.87 5.18
C ALA A 187 -13.21 -2.44 5.17
N LEU A 188 -12.64 -2.00 4.04
CA LEU A 188 -12.15 -0.63 3.88
C LEU A 188 -13.28 0.41 3.91
N CYS A 189 -14.43 0.10 3.29
CA CYS A 189 -15.60 0.95 3.35
C CYS A 189 -16.16 1.07 4.78
N GLU A 190 -16.19 -0.03 5.54
CA GLU A 190 -16.66 -0.03 6.93
C GLU A 190 -15.73 0.78 7.85
N LEU A 191 -14.41 0.74 7.64
CA LEU A 191 -13.43 1.51 8.42
C LEU A 191 -13.50 3.02 8.16
N ARG A 192 -13.95 3.45 6.97
CA ARG A 192 -14.02 4.89 6.60
C ARG A 192 -15.17 5.62 7.29
N ASN A 193 -16.28 4.95 7.61
CA ASN A 193 -17.50 5.57 8.15
C ASN A 193 -18.06 4.88 9.42
N PRO A 194 -17.37 4.96 10.57
CA PRO A 194 -17.92 4.49 11.84
C PRO A 194 -19.05 5.37 12.42
N VAL A 195 -19.38 6.52 11.83
CA VAL A 195 -20.20 7.58 12.49
C VAL A 195 -21.59 7.78 11.91
N SER A 196 -21.96 7.17 10.78
CA SER A 196 -23.25 7.48 10.12
C SER A 196 -24.40 6.51 10.41
N ALA A 197 -24.22 5.52 11.28
CA ALA A 197 -25.23 4.46 11.48
C ALA A 197 -26.48 4.88 12.30
N HIS A 198 -26.69 6.16 12.63
CA HIS A 198 -27.84 6.57 13.45
C HIS A 198 -28.50 7.90 13.05
N SER A 199 -28.50 8.25 11.77
CA SER A 199 -29.34 9.34 11.25
C SER A 199 -30.54 8.75 10.51
N ASN A 200 -31.68 8.65 11.21
CA ASN A 200 -32.99 8.41 10.59
C ASN A 200 -33.36 9.63 9.74
N HIS A 201 -32.90 9.68 8.49
CA HIS A 201 -33.40 10.65 7.52
C HIS A 201 -34.36 9.95 6.55
N PRO A 202 -35.67 10.23 6.61
CA PRO A 202 -36.56 9.94 5.51
C PRO A 202 -36.25 10.96 4.42
N ASN A 203 -35.86 10.48 3.24
CA ASN A 203 -36.05 11.08 1.90
C ASN A 203 -34.89 10.67 0.97
N GLY A 204 -35.12 9.59 0.21
CA GLY A 204 -34.77 9.35 -1.19
C GLY A 204 -33.56 9.99 -1.88
N VAL A 205 -32.44 10.25 -1.20
CA VAL A 205 -31.19 10.61 -1.88
C VAL A 205 -30.38 9.34 -2.14
N GLN A 206 -30.24 8.98 -3.41
CA GLN A 206 -29.43 7.88 -3.88
C GLN A 206 -27.95 8.28 -3.74
N TRP A 207 -27.30 7.83 -2.68
CA TRP A 207 -25.87 8.01 -2.48
C TRP A 207 -25.13 7.11 -3.46
N THR A 208 -24.51 7.69 -4.48
CA THR A 208 -23.42 7.04 -5.20
C THR A 208 -22.23 6.98 -4.25
N ASP A 209 -21.89 5.79 -3.76
CA ASP A 209 -20.84 5.60 -2.76
C ASP A 209 -19.47 6.11 -3.25
N PRO A 210 -18.98 7.27 -2.76
CA PRO A 210 -17.70 7.82 -3.21
C PRO A 210 -16.51 6.99 -2.72
N CYS A 211 -16.75 6.00 -1.87
CA CYS A 211 -15.72 5.06 -1.41
C CYS A 211 -15.45 3.94 -2.42
N LEU A 212 -16.45 3.57 -3.22
CA LEU A 212 -16.29 2.55 -4.25
C LEU A 212 -15.47 3.10 -5.42
N THR A 213 -15.70 4.36 -5.80
CA THR A 213 -15.04 4.98 -6.97
C THR A 213 -13.53 5.12 -6.78
N THR A 214 -13.05 5.60 -5.63
CA THR A 214 -11.61 5.81 -5.40
C THR A 214 -10.81 4.50 -5.31
N VAL A 215 -11.42 3.44 -4.77
CA VAL A 215 -10.76 2.12 -4.65
C VAL A 215 -10.82 1.36 -5.97
N VAL A 216 -11.91 1.50 -6.73
CA VAL A 216 -12.02 0.94 -8.08
C VAL A 216 -11.05 1.63 -9.05
N GLU A 217 -10.82 2.93 -8.92
CA GLU A 217 -9.83 3.66 -9.74
C GLU A 217 -8.40 3.18 -9.42
N PHE A 218 -8.06 2.98 -8.15
CA PHE A 218 -6.76 2.41 -7.73
C PHE A 218 -6.57 0.94 -8.14
N ALA A 219 -7.66 0.17 -8.26
CA ALA A 219 -7.64 -1.22 -8.72
C ALA A 219 -7.66 -1.33 -10.26
N SER A 220 -8.28 -0.39 -10.97
CA SER A 220 -8.36 -0.35 -12.43
C SER A 220 -7.02 0.08 -13.05
N ASP A 221 -6.22 0.89 -12.35
CA ASP A 221 -4.81 1.13 -12.72
C ASP A 221 -3.90 -0.10 -12.54
N HIS A 222 -4.40 -1.14 -11.86
CA HIS A 222 -3.71 -2.42 -11.62
C HIS A 222 -4.26 -3.58 -12.46
N GLU A 223 -5.22 -3.35 -13.36
CA GLU A 223 -5.63 -4.33 -14.36
C GLU A 223 -4.49 -4.51 -15.38
N ILE A 224 -3.66 -5.51 -15.12
CA ILE A 224 -2.92 -6.21 -16.16
C ILE A 224 -4.00 -6.86 -17.04
N VAL A 225 -4.37 -6.15 -18.11
CA VAL A 225 -5.26 -6.64 -19.17
C VAL A 225 -4.53 -7.82 -19.84
N GLY A 226 -4.70 -9.01 -19.27
CA GLY A 226 -4.37 -10.28 -19.89
C GLY A 226 -5.36 -10.54 -21.01
N HIS A 227 -5.18 -9.86 -22.14
CA HIS A 227 -5.92 -10.16 -23.36
C HIS A 227 -5.36 -11.47 -23.92
N VAL A 228 -5.95 -12.59 -23.49
CA VAL A 228 -5.70 -13.91 -24.07
C VAL A 228 -6.22 -13.87 -25.50
N ARG A 229 -5.34 -13.54 -26.44
CA ARG A 229 -5.53 -13.75 -27.88
C ARG A 229 -4.80 -15.03 -28.24
N THR A 230 -5.51 -16.15 -28.11
CA THR A 230 -5.15 -17.41 -28.76
C THR A 230 -5.50 -17.30 -30.23
N ASP A 231 -4.63 -16.71 -31.04
CA ASP A 231 -4.65 -16.91 -32.49
C ASP A 231 -3.20 -16.83 -33.01
N ASP A 232 -2.94 -17.62 -34.04
CA ASP A 232 -1.73 -17.65 -34.90
C ASP A 232 -0.57 -18.58 -34.49
N LEU A 233 -0.88 -19.88 -34.62
CA LEU A 233 0.02 -20.85 -35.24
C LEU A 233 0.35 -20.44 -36.69
N HIS A 234 1.61 -20.70 -37.08
CA HIS A 234 2.20 -20.63 -38.42
C HIS A 234 2.66 -19.26 -38.96
N GLN A 235 3.91 -18.92 -38.65
CA GLN A 235 4.82 -18.36 -39.65
C GLN A 235 6.26 -18.80 -39.38
N GLU A 236 6.65 -19.93 -39.99
CA GLU A 236 8.05 -20.31 -40.19
C GLU A 236 8.57 -19.64 -41.46
N GLY A 237 9.75 -19.03 -41.38
CA GLY A 237 10.62 -18.89 -42.56
C GLY A 237 11.00 -17.48 -42.98
N GLU A 238 11.62 -16.67 -42.12
CA GLU A 238 12.57 -15.66 -42.58
C GLU A 238 13.82 -15.60 -41.68
N THR A 239 14.97 -15.88 -42.31
CA THR A 239 16.33 -15.86 -41.77
C THR A 239 16.87 -14.42 -41.65
N GLY A 240 16.14 -13.57 -40.92
CA GLY A 240 16.67 -12.35 -40.32
C GLY A 240 17.13 -12.61 -38.87
N PRO A 241 17.90 -11.71 -38.22
CA PRO A 241 18.01 -11.74 -36.76
C PRO A 241 16.59 -11.86 -36.21
N SER A 242 16.34 -12.95 -35.50
CA SER A 242 14.98 -13.36 -35.14
C SER A 242 14.30 -12.16 -34.51
N GLN A 243 13.06 -11.83 -34.92
CA GLN A 243 12.29 -10.72 -34.34
C GLN A 243 12.29 -10.75 -32.79
N ARG A 244 12.52 -11.94 -32.21
CA ARG A 244 12.77 -12.17 -30.79
C ARG A 244 14.02 -11.47 -30.25
N GLU A 245 15.16 -11.50 -30.94
CA GLU A 245 16.41 -10.84 -30.51
C GLU A 245 16.26 -9.31 -30.48
N MET A 246 15.56 -8.71 -31.45
CA MET A 246 15.27 -7.27 -31.43
C MET A 246 14.39 -6.87 -30.24
N LYS A 247 13.41 -7.70 -29.89
CA LYS A 247 12.55 -7.47 -28.72
C LYS A 247 13.30 -7.66 -27.40
N ASP A 248 14.23 -8.62 -27.33
CA ASP A 248 15.07 -8.81 -26.16
C ASP A 248 15.99 -7.61 -25.92
N ILE A 249 16.57 -7.03 -26.98
CA ILE A 249 17.37 -5.79 -26.88
C ILE A 249 16.49 -4.63 -26.42
N ALA A 250 15.26 -4.53 -26.92
CA ALA A 250 14.31 -3.50 -26.47
C ALA A 250 13.94 -3.63 -24.99
N CYS A 251 13.95 -4.84 -24.42
CA CYS A 251 13.75 -5.05 -22.98
C CYS A 251 14.94 -4.64 -22.11
N GLN A 252 16.11 -4.39 -22.72
CA GLN A 252 17.33 -3.94 -22.06
C GLN A 252 17.57 -2.43 -22.21
N ILE A 253 16.69 -1.68 -22.87
CA ILE A 253 16.80 -0.22 -23.04
C ILE A 253 15.72 0.45 -22.20
#